data_AF-A0AAD4ZTY2-F1
#
_entry.id   AF-A0AAD4ZTY2-F1
#
_cell.length_a   1.000
_cell.length_b   1.000
_cell.length_c   1.000
_cell.angle_alpha   90.00
_cell.angle_beta   90.00
_cell.angle_gamma   90.00
#
_symmetry.space_group_name_H-M   'P 1'
#
loop_
_entity.id
_entity.type
_entity.pdbx_description
1 polymer ?
#
loop_
_entity_poly.entity_id
_entity_poly.type
_entity_poly.pdbx_seq_one_letter_code
_entity_poly.pdbx_strand_id
1 'polypeptide(L)'
;MPLHDSLASDSPLDFPKSQESPIQKELRPIGRKVAKAKRRSNSSNITSKILEEIVRHGAMRIEIDIRAQANEMAIQEEYAKEREYVRKENIDKKDRETMAMNTSHMSPETKQFWKLERRDVMRRRLFRDDGPSNTAWLNDQNH
;
A
#
# COMPACT_ATOMS: atom_id res chain seq x y z
N MET A 1 -26.49 81.23 60.05
CA MET A 1 -27.55 80.28 59.65
C MET A 1 -27.26 79.86 58.22
N PRO A 2 -27.26 78.56 57.82
CA PRO A 2 -27.59 77.33 58.56
C PRO A 2 -26.34 76.43 58.80
N LEU A 3 -26.17 75.71 59.91
CA LEU A 3 -26.92 74.57 60.49
C LEU A 3 -26.67 73.24 59.76
N HIS A 4 -25.90 72.34 60.37
CA HIS A 4 -26.29 70.93 60.56
C HIS A 4 -25.35 70.26 61.58
N ASP A 5 -25.91 70.00 62.75
CA ASP A 5 -25.37 69.13 63.81
C ASP A 5 -25.63 67.64 63.47
N SER A 6 -24.76 66.77 64.00
CA SER A 6 -24.98 65.38 64.47
C SER A 6 -23.80 64.48 64.10
N LEU A 7 -23.33 63.51 64.88
CA LEU A 7 -23.36 63.10 66.30
C LEU A 7 -22.51 61.80 66.34
N ALA A 8 -22.12 61.37 67.55
CA ALA A 8 -21.45 60.10 67.92
C ALA A 8 -19.91 60.07 67.69
N SER A 9 -19.09 60.37 68.72
CA SER A 9 -18.78 59.54 69.91
C SER A 9 -18.08 58.23 69.55
N ASP A 10 -16.79 58.09 69.84
CA ASP A 10 -16.32 57.45 71.09
C ASP A 10 -14.77 57.49 71.16
N SER A 11 -14.26 57.69 72.37
CA SER A 11 -12.85 57.87 72.74
C SER A 11 -12.14 56.49 72.88
N PRO A 12 -11.00 56.38 73.58
CA PRO A 12 -9.70 57.03 73.51
C PRO A 12 -8.63 55.96 73.14
N LEU A 13 -7.41 56.28 72.70
CA LEU A 13 -6.34 55.28 72.87
C LEU A 13 -4.95 55.92 73.01
N ASP A 14 -4.46 55.79 74.22
CA ASP A 14 -3.13 56.07 74.72
C ASP A 14 -2.10 55.22 73.96
N PHE A 15 -1.09 55.84 73.33
CA PHE A 15 0.00 55.11 72.68
C PHE A 15 1.22 55.04 73.61
N PRO A 16 1.65 53.83 74.05
CA PRO A 16 2.91 53.68 74.77
C PRO A 16 4.09 53.74 73.79
N LYS A 17 5.13 54.51 74.13
CA LYS A 17 6.43 54.47 73.43
C LYS A 17 7.10 53.12 73.73
N SER A 18 6.97 52.15 72.83
CA SER A 18 7.77 50.92 72.88
C SER A 18 9.12 51.13 72.21
N GLN A 19 10.19 51.08 73.00
CA GLN A 19 11.57 50.98 72.54
C GLN A 19 11.73 49.70 71.70
N GLU A 20 12.28 49.85 70.50
CA GLU A 20 12.49 48.74 69.57
C GLU A 20 13.86 48.11 69.84
N SER A 21 13.86 46.93 70.47
CA SER A 21 15.06 46.10 70.64
C SER A 21 15.51 45.54 69.28
N PRO A 22 16.83 45.33 69.03
CA PRO A 22 17.29 44.83 67.74
C PRO A 22 16.82 43.40 67.46
N ILE A 23 16.02 43.26 66.40
CA ILE A 23 15.45 42.01 65.90
C ILE A 23 16.56 40.99 65.55
N GLN A 24 16.48 39.80 66.14
CA GLN A 24 17.24 38.62 65.75
C GLN A 24 16.92 38.27 64.28
N LYS A 25 17.86 38.46 63.36
CA LYS A 25 17.67 38.10 61.95
C LYS A 25 18.01 36.63 61.73
N GLU A 26 17.03 35.84 61.30
CA GLU A 26 17.22 34.46 60.86
C GLU A 26 18.29 34.36 59.74
N LEU A 27 19.16 33.36 59.84
CA LEU A 27 20.18 33.08 58.83
C LEU A 27 19.51 32.50 57.57
N ARG A 28 19.63 33.21 56.43
CA ARG A 28 19.15 32.74 55.13
C ARG A 28 19.85 31.44 54.71
N PRO A 29 19.16 30.48 54.07
CA PRO A 29 19.76 29.20 53.70
C PRO A 29 20.80 29.37 52.58
N ILE A 30 22.02 28.92 52.85
CA ILE A 30 23.15 28.88 51.91
C ILE A 30 22.88 27.85 50.80
N GLY A 31 23.08 28.27 49.55
CA GLY A 31 22.73 27.51 48.35
C GLY A 31 23.46 26.16 48.24
N ARG A 32 22.67 25.10 48.03
CA ARG A 32 23.12 23.71 47.81
C ARG A 32 23.61 23.56 46.36
N LYS A 33 24.86 23.12 46.15
CA LYS A 33 25.37 22.78 44.80
C LYS A 33 24.75 21.45 44.35
N VAL A 34 24.09 21.42 43.19
CA VAL A 34 23.53 20.19 42.60
C VAL A 34 24.56 19.55 41.67
N ALA A 35 24.92 18.29 41.92
CA ALA A 35 25.75 17.52 41.00
C ALA A 35 25.00 17.30 39.67
N LYS A 36 25.56 17.75 38.55
CA LYS A 36 25.03 17.47 37.22
C LYS A 36 25.26 15.99 36.89
N ALA A 37 24.22 15.16 36.99
CA ALA A 37 24.27 13.79 36.48
C ALA A 37 24.39 13.83 34.94
N LYS A 38 25.41 13.16 34.40
CA LYS A 38 25.57 12.97 32.95
C LYS A 38 24.47 12.03 32.46
N ARG A 39 23.43 12.58 31.83
CA ARG A 39 22.35 11.82 31.19
C ARG A 39 22.98 11.01 30.03
N ARG A 40 23.18 9.71 30.21
CA ARG A 40 23.53 8.80 29.11
C ARG A 40 22.33 8.78 28.15
N SER A 41 22.54 9.24 26.92
CA SER A 41 21.50 9.39 25.90
C SER A 41 21.06 8.03 25.36
N ASN A 42 20.12 7.37 26.05
CA ASN A 42 19.52 6.11 25.59
C ASN A 42 18.51 6.32 24.44
N SER A 43 18.06 7.56 24.20
CA SER A 43 17.04 7.87 23.18
C SER A 43 17.53 7.65 21.75
N SER A 44 18.81 7.91 21.47
CA SER A 44 19.40 7.73 20.14
C SER A 44 19.33 6.28 19.65
N ASN A 45 19.54 5.30 20.55
CA ASN A 45 19.44 3.88 20.21
C ASN A 45 17.99 3.47 19.90
N ILE A 46 17.03 3.99 20.66
CA ILE A 46 15.60 3.68 20.50
C ILE A 46 15.07 4.30 19.20
N THR A 47 15.37 5.58 18.93
CA THR A 47 14.96 6.26 17.70
C THR A 47 15.53 5.55 16.46
N SER A 48 16.79 5.10 16.51
CA SER A 48 17.41 4.37 15.40
C SER A 48 16.69 3.04 15.11
N LYS A 49 16.37 2.27 16.16
CA LYS A 49 15.61 1.02 16.03
C LYS A 49 14.21 1.23 15.45
N ILE A 50 13.53 2.31 15.85
CA ILE A 50 12.20 2.65 15.33
C ILE A 50 12.28 3.01 13.84
N LEU A 51 13.27 3.80 13.43
CA LEU A 51 13.46 4.15 12.02
C LEU A 51 13.79 2.91 11.17
N GLU A 52 14.65 2.04 11.69
CA GLU A 52 15.00 0.78 11.01
C GLU A 52 13.77 -0.12 10.84
N GLU A 53 12.91 -0.23 11.86
CA GLU A 53 11.65 -0.99 11.77
C GLU A 53 10.70 -0.40 10.73
N ILE A 54 10.57 0.93 10.67
CA ILE A 54 9.73 1.61 9.67
C ILE A 54 10.22 1.29 8.25
N VAL A 55 11.55 1.32 8.04
CA VAL A 55 12.14 1.00 6.74
C VAL A 55 11.91 -0.48 6.38
N ARG A 56 12.11 -1.41 7.33
CA ARG A 56 11.84 -2.84 7.10
C ARG A 56 10.39 -3.11 6.74
N HIS A 57 9.45 -2.54 7.49
CA HIS A 57 8.02 -2.68 7.20
C HIS A 57 7.66 -2.07 5.84
N GLY A 58 8.26 -0.94 5.47
CA GLY A 58 8.09 -0.33 4.15
C GLY A 58 8.56 -1.26 3.03
N ALA A 59 9.77 -1.82 3.16
CA ALA A 59 10.32 -2.74 2.17
C ALA A 59 9.47 -4.01 2.01
N MET A 60 9.04 -4.63 3.12
CA MET A 60 8.18 -5.82 3.07
C MET A 60 6.85 -5.55 2.37
N ARG A 61 6.22 -4.39 2.64
CA ARG A 61 4.97 -4.02 1.96
C ARG A 61 5.15 -3.88 0.45
N ILE A 62 6.23 -3.21 0.02
CA ILE A 62 6.55 -3.07 -1.41
C ILE A 62 6.76 -4.44 -2.06
N GLU A 63 7.48 -5.35 -1.40
CA GLU A 63 7.70 -6.70 -1.93
C GLU A 63 6.41 -7.51 -2.06
N ILE A 64 5.52 -7.43 -1.06
CA ILE A 64 4.20 -8.07 -1.10
C ILE A 64 3.36 -7.49 -2.24
N ASP A 65 3.34 -6.18 -2.41
CA ASP A 65 2.57 -5.51 -3.47
C ASP A 65 3.08 -5.91 -4.87
N ILE A 66 4.40 -6.00 -5.05
CA ILE A 66 5.02 -6.48 -6.31
C ILE A 66 4.60 -7.93 -6.59
N ARG A 67 4.66 -8.81 -5.58
CA ARG A 67 4.24 -10.21 -5.72
C ARG A 67 2.76 -10.31 -6.04
N ALA A 68 1.91 -9.49 -5.42
CA ALA A 68 0.49 -9.46 -5.70
C ALA A 68 0.20 -9.05 -7.15
N GLN A 69 0.86 -8.00 -7.65
CA GLN A 69 0.72 -7.57 -9.04
C GLN A 69 1.22 -8.63 -10.02
N ALA A 70 2.37 -9.25 -9.75
CA ALA A 70 2.90 -10.33 -10.58
C ALA A 70 1.94 -11.52 -10.65
N ASN A 71 1.36 -11.91 -9.51
CA ASN A 71 0.37 -12.99 -9.45
C ASN A 71 -0.91 -12.64 -10.22
N GLU A 72 -1.40 -11.40 -10.10
CA GLU A 72 -2.57 -10.94 -10.86
C GLU A 72 -2.30 -10.97 -12.36
N MET A 73 -1.15 -10.49 -12.81
CA MET A 73 -0.76 -10.58 -14.22
C MET A 73 -0.66 -12.04 -14.69
N ALA A 74 -0.07 -12.93 -13.90
CA ALA A 74 0.04 -14.35 -14.22
C ALA A 74 -1.34 -15.01 -14.38
N ILE A 75 -2.29 -14.70 -13.49
CA ILE A 75 -3.68 -15.20 -13.59
C ILE A 75 -4.35 -14.71 -14.88
N GLN A 76 -4.16 -13.43 -15.24
CA GLN A 76 -4.71 -12.88 -16.47
C GLN A 76 -4.12 -13.55 -17.72
N GLU A 77 -2.81 -13.80 -17.73
CA GLU A 77 -2.15 -14.51 -18.83
C GLU A 77 -2.64 -15.94 -18.97
N GLU A 78 -2.77 -16.68 -17.87
CA GLU A 78 -3.32 -18.04 -17.89
C GLU A 78 -4.75 -18.06 -18.41
N TYR A 79 -5.59 -17.14 -17.93
CA TYR A 79 -6.96 -17.01 -18.41
C TYR A 79 -7.03 -16.69 -19.92
N ALA A 80 -6.14 -15.81 -20.40
CA ALA A 80 -6.03 -15.50 -21.83
C ALA A 80 -5.60 -16.73 -22.65
N LYS A 81 -4.61 -17.50 -22.16
CA LYS A 81 -4.14 -18.74 -22.78
C LYS A 81 -5.24 -19.80 -22.83
N GLU A 82 -5.98 -20.00 -21.75
CA GLU A 82 -7.09 -20.95 -21.69
C GLU A 82 -8.20 -20.57 -22.70
N ARG A 83 -8.55 -19.29 -22.78
CA ARG A 83 -9.51 -18.77 -23.77
C ARG A 83 -9.02 -18.98 -25.20
N GLU A 84 -7.73 -18.88 -25.47
CA GLU A 84 -7.16 -19.19 -26.78
C GLU A 84 -7.20 -20.68 -27.08
N TYR A 85 -6.83 -21.53 -26.13
CA TYR A 85 -6.91 -22.98 -26.26
C TYR A 85 -8.33 -23.45 -26.58
N VAL A 86 -9.33 -22.96 -25.84
CA VAL A 86 -10.75 -23.27 -26.09
C VAL A 86 -11.18 -22.80 -27.48
N ARG A 87 -10.74 -21.62 -27.95
CA ARG A 87 -11.03 -21.17 -29.31
C ARG A 87 -10.40 -22.07 -30.35
N LYS A 88 -9.14 -22.48 -30.15
CA LYS A 88 -8.39 -23.36 -31.03
C LYS A 88 -9.05 -24.74 -31.12
N GLU A 89 -9.40 -25.33 -29.99
CA GLU A 89 -10.10 -26.62 -29.91
C GLU A 89 -11.45 -26.57 -30.64
N ASN A 90 -12.22 -25.50 -30.46
CA ASN A 90 -13.49 -25.32 -31.16
C ASN A 90 -13.32 -25.23 -32.69
N ILE A 91 -12.27 -24.56 -33.17
CA ILE A 91 -11.94 -24.51 -34.60
C ILE A 91 -11.57 -25.91 -35.09
N ASP A 92 -10.69 -26.60 -34.38
CA ASP A 92 -10.22 -27.94 -34.77
C ASP A 92 -11.38 -28.95 -34.77
N LYS A 93 -12.31 -28.83 -33.82
CA LYS A 93 -13.56 -29.61 -33.76
C LYS A 93 -14.46 -29.35 -34.98
N LYS A 94 -14.71 -28.07 -35.32
CA LYS A 94 -15.51 -27.70 -36.51
C LYS A 94 -14.87 -28.18 -37.80
N ASP A 95 -13.56 -28.05 -37.91
CA ASP A 95 -12.81 -28.53 -39.07
C ASP A 95 -12.89 -30.06 -39.17
N ARG A 96 -12.80 -30.79 -38.04
CA ARG A 96 -12.97 -32.25 -37.99
C ARG A 96 -14.37 -32.67 -38.44
N GLU A 97 -15.41 -32.00 -37.95
CA GLU A 97 -16.80 -32.24 -38.34
C GLU A 97 -17.01 -32.01 -39.84
N THR A 98 -16.47 -30.91 -40.37
CA THR A 98 -16.49 -30.58 -41.80
C THR A 98 -15.85 -31.68 -42.65
N MET A 99 -14.70 -32.19 -42.21
CA MET A 99 -13.99 -33.29 -42.91
C MET A 99 -14.76 -34.61 -42.82
N ALA A 100 -15.40 -34.89 -41.67
CA ALA A 100 -16.14 -36.12 -41.42
C ALA A 100 -17.57 -36.13 -42.00
N MET A 101 -18.09 -34.98 -42.45
CA MET A 101 -19.46 -34.86 -42.94
C MET A 101 -19.73 -35.82 -44.11
N ASN A 102 -20.72 -36.71 -43.95
CA ASN A 102 -21.14 -37.62 -45.01
C ASN A 102 -21.97 -36.87 -46.05
N THR A 103 -21.60 -37.01 -47.32
CA THR A 103 -22.24 -36.31 -48.45
C THR A 103 -22.85 -37.24 -49.49
N SER A 104 -22.85 -38.56 -49.30
CA SER A 104 -23.33 -39.53 -50.30
C SER A 104 -24.79 -39.28 -50.73
N HIS A 105 -25.66 -39.00 -49.77
CA HIS A 105 -27.11 -38.84 -49.95
C HIS A 105 -27.54 -37.39 -50.28
N MET A 106 -26.59 -36.48 -50.48
CA MET A 106 -26.87 -35.07 -50.74
C MET A 106 -27.02 -34.76 -52.25
N SER A 107 -27.67 -33.63 -52.57
CA SER A 107 -27.76 -33.10 -53.94
C SER A 107 -26.36 -32.76 -54.51
N PRO A 108 -26.21 -32.70 -55.84
CA PRO A 108 -24.93 -32.33 -56.48
C PRO A 108 -24.37 -30.99 -56.00
N GLU A 109 -25.22 -29.98 -55.81
CA GLU A 109 -24.85 -28.64 -55.36
C GLU A 109 -24.29 -28.66 -53.93
N THR A 110 -24.98 -29.34 -53.01
CA THR A 110 -24.54 -29.52 -51.62
C THR A 110 -23.22 -30.30 -51.56
N LYS A 111 -23.01 -31.27 -52.44
CA LYS A 111 -21.71 -31.98 -52.56
C LYS A 111 -20.59 -31.03 -52.98
N GLN A 112 -20.85 -30.07 -53.89
CA GLN A 112 -19.83 -29.09 -54.29
C GLN A 112 -19.50 -28.12 -53.15
N PHE A 113 -20.51 -27.66 -52.40
CA PHE A 113 -20.30 -26.83 -51.21
C PHE A 113 -19.33 -27.51 -50.22
N TRP A 114 -19.60 -28.74 -49.81
CA TRP A 114 -18.72 -29.46 -48.87
C TRP A 114 -17.33 -29.77 -49.42
N LYS A 115 -17.17 -29.92 -50.74
CA LYS A 115 -15.84 -30.04 -51.36
C LYS A 115 -15.02 -28.75 -51.20
N LEU A 116 -15.65 -27.59 -51.41
CA LEU A 116 -15.01 -26.29 -51.21
C LEU A 116 -14.65 -26.06 -49.75
N GLU A 117 -15.57 -26.37 -48.83
CA GLU A 117 -15.37 -26.20 -47.40
C GLU A 117 -14.23 -27.07 -46.86
N ARG A 118 -14.18 -28.35 -47.26
CA ARG A 118 -13.06 -29.24 -46.88
C ARG A 118 -11.72 -28.75 -47.45
N ARG A 119 -11.70 -28.23 -48.67
CA ARG A 119 -10.50 -27.64 -49.25
C ARG A 119 -10.05 -26.40 -48.47
N ASP A 120 -11.00 -25.59 -48.01
CA ASP A 120 -10.71 -24.43 -47.17
C ASP A 120 -10.10 -24.82 -45.82
N VAL A 121 -10.69 -25.82 -45.14
CA VAL A 121 -10.11 -26.42 -43.92
C VAL A 121 -8.66 -26.84 -44.13
N MET A 122 -8.36 -27.56 -45.23
CA MET A 122 -7.01 -28.00 -45.54
C MET A 122 -6.04 -26.82 -45.75
N ARG A 123 -6.48 -25.75 -46.44
CA ARG A 123 -5.68 -24.52 -46.57
C ARG A 123 -5.43 -23.86 -45.21
N ARG A 124 -6.47 -23.69 -44.39
CA ARG A 124 -6.35 -23.07 -43.05
C ARG A 124 -5.45 -23.86 -42.13
N ARG A 125 -5.34 -25.19 -42.28
CA ARG A 125 -4.42 -26.03 -41.50
C ARG A 125 -2.98 -25.93 -42.00
N LEU A 126 -2.77 -25.91 -43.32
CA LEU A 126 -1.43 -25.85 -43.90
C LEU A 126 -0.62 -24.62 -43.46
N PHE A 127 -1.28 -23.47 -43.25
CA PHE A 127 -0.65 -22.22 -42.78
C PHE A 127 -0.65 -22.05 -41.25
N ARG A 128 -1.07 -23.06 -40.47
CA ARG A 128 -1.00 -23.04 -39.00
C ARG A 128 0.26 -23.73 -38.45
N ASP A 129 0.96 -24.50 -39.28
CA ASP A 129 2.16 -25.27 -38.91
C ASP A 129 3.47 -24.50 -39.21
N ASP A 130 3.40 -23.23 -39.62
CA ASP A 130 4.55 -22.32 -39.55
C ASP A 130 4.91 -22.22 -38.06
N GLY A 131 5.94 -22.97 -37.66
CA GLY A 131 6.32 -23.26 -36.27
C GLY A 131 6.53 -22.03 -35.36
N PRO A 132 7.01 -22.22 -34.12
CA PRO A 132 7.02 -21.20 -33.07
C PRO A 132 7.38 -19.84 -33.63
N SER A 133 6.46 -18.87 -33.47
CA SER A 133 6.69 -17.49 -33.87
C SER A 133 8.09 -17.09 -33.41
N ASN A 134 8.89 -16.57 -34.34
CA ASN A 134 10.30 -16.19 -34.21
C ASN A 134 10.62 -15.24 -33.02
N THR A 135 9.67 -14.94 -32.16
CA THR A 135 9.84 -14.11 -30.97
C THR A 135 10.62 -14.78 -29.84
N ALA A 136 10.85 -16.11 -29.87
CA ALA A 136 11.60 -16.80 -28.81
C ALA A 136 13.10 -16.46 -28.78
N TRP A 137 13.73 -16.12 -29.92
CA TRP A 137 15.17 -15.86 -29.99
C TRP A 137 15.59 -14.44 -29.57
N LEU A 138 14.64 -13.52 -29.47
CA LEU A 138 14.92 -12.11 -29.16
C LEU A 138 15.05 -11.82 -27.65
N ASN A 139 14.71 -12.77 -26.78
CA ASN A 139 14.73 -12.56 -25.33
C ASN A 139 15.99 -13.12 -24.62
N ASP A 140 16.84 -13.90 -25.28
CA ASP A 140 18.01 -14.54 -24.66
C ASP A 140 19.28 -13.67 -24.65
N GLN A 141 19.20 -12.39 -25.05
CA GLN A 141 20.36 -11.50 -25.19
C GLN A 141 20.44 -10.41 -24.11
N ASN A 142 20.04 -10.74 -22.88
CA ASN A 142 20.20 -9.88 -21.71
C ASN A 142 20.57 -10.70 -20.46
N HIS A 143 21.73 -11.38 -20.49
CA HIS A 143 22.44 -11.83 -19.28
C HIS A 143 23.95 -11.82 -19.51
#